data_AF-A0AAE1MU88-F1
#
_entry.id   AF-A0AAE1MU88-F1
#
_cell.length_a   1.000
_cell.length_b   1.000
_cell.length_c   1.000
_cell.angle_alpha   90.00
_cell.angle_beta   90.00
_cell.angle_gamma   90.00
#
_symmetry.space_group_name_H-M   'P 1'
#
loop_
_entity.id
_entity.type
_entity.pdbx_description
1 polymer ?
#
loop_
_entity_poly.entity_id
_entity_poly.type
_entity_poly.pdbx_seq_one_letter_code
_entity_poly.pdbx_strand_id
1 'polypeptide(L)'
;MAELTQAEVYSPRTQPVWRTLLCWLAFLFQIFFQIIRALAHYPLLSFSSSSSSSPSFKPLPSLELQEQHDLPSDSALDIAATDCSTADGQPFQKFTVVLDLDETLVCAYETLSLPAAVRAQAIEAGLNLFELECVTPDKDGEGKPKINYVTVFERPGLKEFLKQLSEFADLVLFTAGLEGYARPLVDKIDMENWFSMRLYRPSTISTEYREHVKDLSCISNDLCRVVIVDNNPFSFLLQPLNGIPCVSFSAGHPHDTQLLDVILPLLKHLSEQKDVRPVLYEKFHMPEWFQKQGIPTSCWTSS
;
A
#
# COMPACT_ATOMS: atom_id res chain seq x y z
N MET A 1 -59.61 -40.25 -17.79
CA MET A 1 -59.60 -38.80 -18.08
C MET A 1 -59.46 -38.06 -16.76
N ALA A 2 -58.71 -36.95 -16.80
CA ALA A 2 -58.37 -35.98 -15.75
C ALA A 2 -57.11 -36.29 -14.89
N GLU A 3 -56.00 -35.71 -15.35
CA GLU A 3 -54.82 -35.30 -14.56
C GLU A 3 -55.18 -34.11 -13.63
N LEU A 4 -54.49 -33.99 -12.48
CA LEU A 4 -54.25 -32.69 -11.82
C LEU A 4 -53.05 -32.77 -10.85
N THR A 5 -51.90 -32.34 -11.39
CA THR A 5 -50.80 -31.56 -10.80
C THR A 5 -50.51 -31.63 -9.29
N GLN A 6 -49.31 -32.12 -8.97
CA GLN A 6 -48.64 -32.01 -7.67
C GLN A 6 -47.96 -30.63 -7.57
N ALA A 7 -48.30 -29.85 -6.55
CA ALA A 7 -47.68 -28.56 -6.25
C ALA A 7 -46.47 -28.76 -5.31
N GLU A 8 -45.26 -28.41 -5.77
CA GLU A 8 -44.09 -28.26 -4.91
C GLU A 8 -44.22 -26.97 -4.08
N VAL A 9 -44.22 -27.13 -2.76
CA VAL A 9 -44.21 -26.03 -1.79
C VAL A 9 -42.77 -25.59 -1.55
N TYR A 10 -42.45 -24.35 -1.95
CA TYR A 10 -41.17 -23.69 -1.71
C TYR A 10 -41.06 -23.25 -0.23
N SER A 11 -40.04 -23.72 0.49
CA SER A 11 -39.74 -23.27 1.85
C SER A 11 -38.72 -22.13 1.82
N PRO A 12 -38.99 -20.94 2.40
CA PRO A 12 -38.01 -19.87 2.45
C PRO A 12 -36.92 -20.17 3.49
N ARG A 13 -35.66 -20.11 3.05
CA ARG A 13 -34.45 -20.32 3.85
C ARG A 13 -34.22 -19.09 4.74
N THR A 14 -34.52 -19.19 6.02
CA THR A 14 -34.23 -18.15 7.02
C THR A 14 -32.72 -18.00 7.18
N GLN A 15 -32.16 -16.84 6.79
CA GLN A 15 -30.76 -16.53 7.11
C GLN A 15 -30.61 -16.30 8.62
N PRO A 16 -29.52 -16.81 9.24
CA PRO A 16 -29.38 -16.77 10.69
C PRO A 16 -29.10 -15.34 11.16
N VAL A 17 -30.08 -14.78 11.88
CA VAL A 17 -30.11 -13.47 12.56
C VAL A 17 -28.81 -13.14 13.31
N TRP A 18 -28.08 -14.18 13.72
CA TRP A 18 -26.82 -14.07 14.45
C TRP A 18 -25.67 -13.44 13.63
N ARG A 19 -25.65 -13.61 12.30
CA ARG A 19 -24.65 -12.95 11.43
C ARG A 19 -24.87 -11.44 11.37
N THR A 20 -26.12 -11.03 11.28
CA THR A 20 -26.50 -9.62 11.35
C THR A 20 -26.11 -9.04 12.70
N LEU A 21 -26.38 -9.76 13.79
CA LEU A 21 -26.03 -9.33 15.15
C LEU A 21 -24.52 -9.13 15.36
N LEU A 22 -23.68 -10.01 14.78
CA LEU A 22 -22.23 -9.89 14.81
C LEU A 22 -21.71 -8.68 14.01
N CYS A 23 -22.30 -8.41 12.84
CA CYS A 23 -21.96 -7.22 12.05
C CYS A 23 -22.34 -5.92 12.80
N TRP A 24 -23.49 -5.91 13.48
CA TRP A 24 -23.90 -4.78 14.32
C TRP A 24 -22.95 -4.59 15.51
N LEU A 25 -22.48 -5.69 16.13
CA LEU A 25 -21.47 -5.61 17.20
C LEU A 25 -20.13 -5.07 16.70
N ALA A 26 -19.65 -5.50 15.54
CA ALA A 26 -18.42 -4.99 14.93
C ALA A 26 -18.52 -3.50 14.61
N PHE A 27 -19.66 -3.06 14.06
CA PHE A 27 -19.94 -1.65 13.79
C PHE A 27 -19.99 -0.80 15.07
N LEU A 28 -20.63 -1.32 16.13
CA LEU A 28 -20.66 -0.66 17.43
C LEU A 28 -19.27 -0.54 18.06
N PHE A 29 -18.41 -1.56 17.92
CA PHE A 29 -17.02 -1.47 18.36
C PHE A 29 -16.23 -0.44 17.56
N GLN A 30 -16.45 -0.34 16.25
CA GLN A 30 -15.77 0.65 15.40
C GLN A 30 -16.16 2.08 15.77
N ILE A 31 -17.45 2.34 16.04
CA ILE A 31 -17.93 3.62 16.57
C ILE A 31 -17.36 3.88 17.97
N PHE A 32 -17.34 2.87 18.84
CA PHE A 32 -16.81 3.00 20.20
C PHE A 32 -15.32 3.39 20.21
N PHE A 33 -14.51 2.80 19.33
CA PHE A 33 -13.11 3.19 19.15
C PHE A 33 -12.96 4.61 18.57
N GLN A 34 -13.83 5.03 17.65
CA GLN A 34 -13.84 6.40 17.16
C GLN A 34 -14.22 7.42 18.25
N ILE A 35 -15.16 7.09 19.13
CA ILE A 35 -15.56 7.94 20.26
C ILE A 35 -14.44 8.05 21.30
N ILE A 36 -13.78 6.94 21.66
CA ILE A 36 -12.63 6.95 22.58
C ILE A 36 -11.50 7.81 22.01
N ARG A 37 -11.23 7.68 20.71
CA ARG A 37 -10.19 8.46 20.00
C ARG A 37 -10.54 9.95 19.92
N ALA A 38 -11.83 10.29 19.80
CA ALA A 38 -12.31 11.67 19.85
C ALA A 38 -12.27 12.27 21.26
N LEU A 39 -12.58 11.49 22.31
CA LEU A 39 -12.53 11.96 23.70
C LEU A 39 -11.09 12.17 24.22
N ALA A 40 -10.11 11.45 23.66
CA ALA A 40 -8.69 11.62 24.00
C ALA A 40 -8.09 12.98 23.56
N HIS A 41 -8.81 13.78 22.76
CA HIS A 41 -8.35 15.06 22.23
C HIS A 41 -8.93 16.32 22.91
N TYR A 42 -9.66 16.17 24.03
CA TYR A 42 -10.06 17.32 24.86
C TYR A 42 -9.08 17.51 26.04
N PRO A 43 -8.40 18.67 26.18
CA PRO A 43 -7.45 18.87 27.27
C PRO A 43 -8.22 19.27 28.53
N LEU A 44 -8.29 18.38 29.52
CA LEU A 44 -8.56 18.74 30.90
C LEU A 44 -7.41 18.26 31.79
N LEU A 45 -6.63 19.26 32.23
CA LEU A 45 -5.77 19.36 33.41
C LEU A 45 -5.14 18.07 33.99
N SER A 46 -3.80 18.09 33.96
CA SER A 46 -2.82 17.16 34.54
C SER A 46 -3.26 16.33 35.75
N PHE A 47 -2.99 15.02 35.68
CA PHE A 47 -2.26 14.29 36.73
C PHE A 47 -1.49 13.11 36.12
N SER A 48 -0.25 12.94 36.53
CA SER A 48 0.69 11.91 36.09
C SER A 48 0.19 10.49 36.39
N SER A 49 0.27 9.57 35.43
CA SER A 49 0.69 8.18 35.67
C SER A 49 0.95 7.45 34.35
N SER A 50 1.97 6.60 34.39
CA SER A 50 2.49 5.75 33.33
C SER A 50 1.52 4.65 32.88
N SER A 51 1.40 4.39 31.57
CA SER A 51 1.46 3.04 30.99
C SER A 51 1.25 3.00 29.46
N SER A 52 2.18 2.32 28.77
CA SER A 52 1.97 1.42 27.64
C SER A 52 1.21 1.92 26.40
N SER A 53 1.95 2.43 25.41
CA SER A 53 1.53 2.46 24.00
C SER A 53 2.68 2.00 23.10
N SER A 54 2.35 1.11 22.16
CA SER A 54 3.21 0.45 21.16
C SER A 54 4.15 1.41 20.42
N PRO A 55 5.37 0.98 20.03
CA PRO A 55 6.39 1.92 19.57
C PRO A 55 6.11 2.35 18.13
N SER A 56 5.87 3.66 17.97
CA SER A 56 6.12 4.37 16.73
C SER A 56 7.58 4.18 16.33
N PHE A 57 7.82 3.84 15.06
CA PHE A 57 9.14 3.73 14.47
C PHE A 57 9.92 5.05 14.66
N LYS A 58 11.16 4.96 15.13
CA LYS A 58 12.10 6.09 15.25
C LYS A 58 13.33 5.81 14.38
N PRO A 59 13.73 6.69 13.47
CA PRO A 59 14.95 6.51 12.68
C PRO A 59 16.22 6.71 13.52
N LEU A 60 17.27 5.92 13.23
CA LEU A 60 18.62 6.08 13.77
C LEU A 60 19.50 6.96 12.85
N PRO A 61 20.55 7.60 13.38
CA PRO A 61 21.31 8.63 12.68
C PRO A 61 22.28 8.05 11.64
N SER A 62 22.43 8.77 10.54
CA SER A 62 23.33 8.50 9.42
C SER A 62 24.80 8.63 9.82
N LEU A 63 25.60 7.58 9.59
CA LEU A 63 27.06 7.62 9.70
C LEU A 63 27.66 8.12 8.37
N GLU A 64 28.39 9.23 8.42
CA GLU A 64 29.20 9.75 7.32
C GLU A 64 30.43 8.84 7.08
N LEU A 65 30.68 8.50 5.82
CA LEU A 65 31.87 7.77 5.39
C LEU A 65 32.89 8.77 4.84
N GLN A 66 34.07 8.78 5.44
CA GLN A 66 35.18 9.69 5.17
C GLN A 66 35.93 9.28 3.89
N GLU A 67 36.11 10.23 2.97
CA GLU A 67 36.93 10.11 1.77
C GLU A 67 38.43 10.12 2.14
N GLN A 68 39.21 9.18 1.60
CA GLN A 68 40.67 9.28 1.54
C GLN A 68 41.12 9.24 0.08
N HIS A 69 41.59 10.39 -0.39
CA HIS A 69 42.38 10.57 -1.60
C HIS A 69 43.81 10.07 -1.37
N ASP A 70 44.34 9.31 -2.33
CA ASP A 70 45.76 9.34 -2.69
C ASP A 70 45.94 8.93 -4.17
N LEU A 71 46.72 9.73 -4.89
CA LEU A 71 47.22 9.60 -6.28
C LEU A 71 48.75 9.44 -6.19
N PRO A 72 49.51 8.90 -7.20
CA PRO A 72 49.58 9.51 -8.54
C PRO A 72 49.89 8.62 -9.77
N SER A 73 49.82 9.31 -10.92
CA SER A 73 50.13 9.05 -12.34
C SER A 73 51.10 7.91 -12.72
N ASP A 74 50.91 7.27 -13.88
CA ASP A 74 51.44 7.75 -15.18
C ASP A 74 51.13 6.80 -16.37
N SER A 75 51.12 7.40 -17.56
CA SER A 75 51.37 6.84 -18.90
C SER A 75 50.29 6.00 -19.63
N ALA A 76 49.91 6.54 -20.79
CA ALA A 76 49.09 5.97 -21.84
C ALA A 76 49.85 4.89 -22.64
N LEU A 77 49.15 3.81 -23.03
CA LEU A 77 49.50 2.98 -24.18
C LEU A 77 48.22 2.37 -24.78
N ASP A 78 47.92 2.76 -26.02
CA ASP A 78 47.00 2.10 -26.92
C ASP A 78 47.50 0.69 -27.25
N ILE A 79 46.70 -0.33 -26.93
CA ILE A 79 46.83 -1.66 -27.54
C ILE A 79 45.44 -2.15 -27.94
N ALA A 80 45.23 -2.18 -29.25
CA ALA A 80 44.14 -2.86 -29.91
C ALA A 80 44.28 -4.38 -29.79
N ALA A 81 43.14 -5.06 -29.88
CA ALA A 81 42.90 -6.51 -29.89
C ALA A 81 42.76 -7.16 -28.51
N THR A 82 41.53 -7.49 -28.12
CA THR A 82 40.93 -8.82 -28.35
C THR A 82 39.52 -8.75 -27.75
N ASP A 83 38.48 -9.02 -28.55
CA ASP A 83 37.12 -9.23 -28.06
C ASP A 83 37.14 -10.40 -27.07
N CYS A 84 37.26 -10.09 -25.79
CA CYS A 84 36.92 -10.99 -24.72
C CYS A 84 35.41 -10.85 -24.53
N SER A 85 34.64 -11.60 -25.30
CA SER A 85 33.21 -11.77 -25.08
C SER A 85 33.03 -12.44 -23.73
N THR A 86 32.86 -11.65 -22.68
CA THR A 86 32.30 -12.10 -21.41
C THR A 86 30.88 -12.56 -21.69
N ALA A 87 30.74 -13.87 -21.84
CA ALA A 87 29.46 -14.55 -21.80
C ALA A 87 28.90 -14.45 -20.37
N ASP A 88 28.15 -13.38 -20.09
CA ASP A 88 27.02 -13.37 -19.15
C ASP A 88 26.25 -12.04 -19.27
N GLY A 89 25.76 -11.78 -20.48
CA GLY A 89 24.92 -10.63 -20.81
C GLY A 89 23.44 -10.99 -20.89
N GLN A 90 22.92 -11.86 -20.02
CA GLN A 90 21.46 -11.98 -19.91
C GLN A 90 20.95 -10.68 -19.27
N PRO A 91 20.11 -9.89 -19.95
CA PRO A 91 19.51 -8.72 -19.34
C PRO A 91 18.77 -9.16 -18.09
N PHE A 92 19.07 -8.54 -16.95
CA PHE A 92 18.36 -8.82 -15.70
C PHE A 92 16.86 -8.69 -15.93
N GLN A 93 16.08 -9.53 -15.24
CA GLN A 93 14.64 -9.36 -15.20
C GLN A 93 14.33 -7.92 -14.75
N LYS A 94 13.39 -7.27 -15.46
CA LYS A 94 13.04 -5.88 -15.22
C LYS A 94 12.58 -5.70 -13.77
N PHE A 95 13.09 -4.67 -13.12
CA PHE A 95 12.75 -4.37 -11.72
C PHE A 95 11.26 -4.03 -11.63
N THR A 96 10.52 -4.70 -10.75
CA THR A 96 9.09 -4.51 -10.59
C THR A 96 8.77 -3.87 -9.25
N VAL A 97 8.05 -2.75 -9.28
CA VAL A 97 7.59 -2.04 -8.09
C VAL A 97 6.08 -2.15 -8.00
N VAL A 98 5.63 -2.82 -6.95
CA VAL A 98 4.22 -2.93 -6.59
C VAL A 98 3.88 -1.81 -5.61
N LEU A 99 2.89 -0.99 -5.93
CA LEU A 99 2.47 0.14 -5.11
C LEU A 99 1.05 -0.08 -4.60
N ASP A 100 0.86 0.10 -3.31
CA ASP A 100 -0.46 0.29 -2.72
C ASP A 100 -1.06 1.66 -3.08
N LEU A 101 -2.37 1.85 -2.87
CA LEU A 101 -3.09 3.08 -3.24
C LEU A 101 -3.42 3.96 -2.03
N ASP A 102 -4.33 3.49 -1.18
CA ASP A 102 -4.94 4.27 -0.11
C ASP A 102 -3.98 4.42 1.06
N GLU A 103 -3.77 5.66 1.52
CA GLU A 103 -2.75 6.04 2.51
C GLU A 103 -1.30 5.80 2.06
N THR A 104 -1.07 5.31 0.83
CA THR A 104 0.26 5.14 0.24
C THR A 104 0.55 6.20 -0.82
N LEU A 105 -0.27 6.27 -1.87
CA LEU A 105 -0.16 7.25 -2.97
C LEU A 105 -1.16 8.40 -2.86
N VAL A 106 -2.31 8.13 -2.25
CA VAL A 106 -3.39 9.11 -2.04
C VAL A 106 -3.98 8.93 -0.65
N CYS A 107 -4.76 9.88 -0.17
CA CYS A 107 -5.70 9.63 0.91
C CYS A 107 -7.10 10.10 0.51
N ALA A 108 -8.11 9.38 0.94
CA ALA A 108 -9.49 9.62 0.51
C ALA A 108 -10.42 9.70 1.72
N TYR A 109 -11.34 10.66 1.65
CA TYR A 109 -12.34 10.90 2.68
C TYR A 109 -13.70 10.93 2.03
N GLU A 110 -14.71 10.36 2.67
CA GLU A 110 -16.10 10.68 2.31
C GLU A 110 -16.29 12.20 2.46
N THR A 111 -16.75 12.86 1.39
CA THR A 111 -16.75 14.33 1.29
C THR A 111 -17.53 14.99 2.44
N LEU A 112 -18.61 14.37 2.90
CA LEU A 112 -19.42 14.87 4.01
C LEU A 112 -18.76 14.68 5.39
N SER A 113 -17.85 13.71 5.49
CA SER A 113 -17.15 13.34 6.72
C SER A 113 -15.77 14.03 6.85
N LEU A 114 -15.33 14.73 5.80
CA LEU A 114 -14.05 15.43 5.77
C LEU A 114 -14.09 16.70 6.67
N PRO A 115 -13.24 16.79 7.72
CA PRO A 115 -13.20 17.99 8.55
C PRO A 115 -12.80 19.23 7.75
N ALA A 116 -13.55 20.33 7.90
CA ALA A 116 -13.31 21.57 7.17
C ALA A 116 -11.90 22.13 7.41
N ALA A 117 -11.36 21.99 8.62
CA ALA A 117 -10.00 22.42 8.96
C ALA A 117 -8.94 21.65 8.17
N VAL A 118 -9.10 20.32 8.02
CA VAL A 118 -8.18 19.48 7.25
C VAL A 118 -8.24 19.86 5.76
N ARG A 119 -9.45 20.06 5.22
CA ARG A 119 -9.63 20.51 3.83
C ARG A 119 -8.97 21.87 3.59
N ALA A 120 -9.19 22.85 4.48
CA ALA A 120 -8.63 24.19 4.35
C ALA A 120 -7.09 24.15 4.41
N GLN A 121 -6.53 23.43 5.38
CA GLN A 121 -5.08 23.27 5.53
C GLN A 121 -4.44 22.63 4.30
N ALA A 122 -5.06 21.57 3.75
CA ALA A 122 -4.57 20.91 2.55
C ALA A 122 -4.58 21.83 1.33
N ILE A 123 -5.65 22.62 1.15
CA ILE A 123 -5.77 23.59 0.05
C ILE A 123 -4.74 24.72 0.21
N GLU A 124 -4.60 25.28 1.41
CA GLU A 124 -3.64 26.35 1.71
C GLU A 124 -2.19 25.90 1.45
N ALA A 125 -1.88 24.65 1.79
CA ALA A 125 -0.58 24.04 1.54
C ALA A 125 -0.38 23.60 0.07
N GLY A 126 -1.40 23.74 -0.78
CA GLY A 126 -1.30 23.45 -2.22
C GLY A 126 -1.37 21.97 -2.58
N LEU A 127 -2.00 21.11 -1.76
CA LEU A 127 -2.22 19.72 -2.13
C LEU A 127 -3.17 19.62 -3.32
N ASN A 128 -2.80 18.79 -4.30
CA ASN A 128 -3.70 18.40 -5.37
C ASN A 128 -4.85 17.58 -4.78
N LEU A 129 -6.08 17.94 -5.13
CA LEU A 129 -7.27 17.22 -4.71
C LEU A 129 -8.30 17.18 -5.82
N PHE A 130 -9.13 16.14 -5.80
CA PHE A 130 -10.29 16.04 -6.67
C PHE A 130 -11.42 15.29 -5.98
N GLU A 131 -12.63 15.49 -6.47
CA GLU A 131 -13.81 14.76 -6.03
C GLU A 131 -14.10 13.60 -6.98
N LEU A 132 -14.57 12.50 -6.42
CA LEU A 132 -14.91 11.27 -7.11
C LEU A 132 -16.32 10.84 -6.73
N GLU A 133 -17.12 10.53 -7.75
CA GLU A 133 -18.42 9.90 -7.56
C GLU A 133 -18.22 8.38 -7.52
N CYS A 134 -18.61 7.76 -6.41
CA CYS A 134 -18.52 6.33 -6.19
C CYS A 134 -19.92 5.72 -6.18
N VAL A 135 -20.19 4.91 -7.19
CA VAL A 135 -21.46 4.18 -7.28
C VAL A 135 -21.33 2.88 -6.49
N THR A 136 -22.08 2.77 -5.40
CA THR A 136 -22.16 1.51 -4.64
C THR A 136 -23.23 0.59 -5.21
N PRO A 137 -23.03 -0.75 -5.14
CA PRO A 137 -24.03 -1.71 -5.60
C PRO A 137 -25.28 -1.74 -4.71
N ASP A 138 -25.18 -1.18 -3.50
CA ASP A 138 -26.32 -1.03 -2.60
C ASP A 138 -27.36 -0.11 -3.23
N LYS A 139 -28.61 -0.58 -3.20
CA LYS A 139 -29.75 0.20 -3.66
C LYS A 139 -30.25 1.08 -2.52
N ASP A 140 -30.56 2.33 -2.84
CA ASP A 140 -31.31 3.18 -1.95
C ASP A 140 -32.75 2.66 -1.76
N GLY A 141 -33.53 3.31 -0.89
CA GLY A 141 -34.92 2.95 -0.64
C GLY A 141 -35.84 2.99 -1.87
N GLU A 142 -35.38 3.56 -2.99
CA GLU A 142 -36.10 3.65 -4.27
C GLU A 142 -35.59 2.65 -5.32
N GLY A 143 -34.59 1.83 -4.99
CA GLY A 143 -34.02 0.83 -5.90
C GLY A 143 -32.92 1.37 -6.83
N LYS A 144 -32.50 2.63 -6.68
CA LYS A 144 -31.41 3.26 -7.44
C LYS A 144 -30.07 2.98 -6.78
N PRO A 145 -28.95 2.94 -7.53
CA PRO A 145 -27.64 2.76 -6.93
C PRO A 145 -27.30 3.95 -6.04
N LYS A 146 -26.81 3.67 -4.82
CA LYS A 146 -26.41 4.71 -3.88
C LYS A 146 -25.09 5.34 -4.34
N ILE A 147 -25.11 6.66 -4.51
CA ILE A 147 -23.95 7.47 -4.89
C ILE A 147 -23.30 8.05 -3.63
N ASN A 148 -21.99 7.81 -3.48
CA ASN A 148 -21.17 8.45 -2.44
C ASN A 148 -20.16 9.37 -3.11
N TYR A 149 -19.91 10.53 -2.50
CA TYR A 149 -18.87 11.46 -2.93
C TYR A 149 -17.65 11.30 -2.06
N VAL A 150 -16.50 11.17 -2.70
CA VAL A 150 -15.20 11.00 -2.05
C VAL A 150 -14.28 12.12 -2.48
N THR A 151 -13.67 12.81 -1.52
CA THR A 151 -12.62 13.78 -1.76
C THR A 151 -11.28 13.08 -1.60
N VAL A 152 -10.49 13.08 -2.67
CA VAL A 152 -9.17 12.44 -2.75
C VAL A 152 -8.11 13.53 -2.74
N PHE A 153 -7.07 13.33 -1.92
CA PHE A 153 -5.86 14.15 -1.92
C PHE A 153 -4.70 13.30 -2.41
N GLU A 154 -3.94 13.83 -3.37
CA GLU A 154 -2.71 13.19 -3.82
C GLU A 154 -1.61 13.39 -2.77
N ARG A 155 -0.80 12.35 -2.54
CA ARG A 155 0.40 12.50 -1.72
C ARG A 155 1.38 13.44 -2.42
N PRO A 156 2.02 14.40 -1.70
CA PRO A 156 2.95 15.32 -2.32
C PRO A 156 4.00 14.62 -3.17
N GLY A 157 4.21 15.13 -4.38
CA GLY A 157 5.18 14.57 -5.33
C GLY A 157 4.71 13.33 -6.10
N LEU A 158 3.46 12.86 -5.95
CA LEU A 158 2.94 11.64 -6.60
C LEU A 158 3.25 11.55 -8.10
N LYS A 159 2.93 12.59 -8.88
CA LYS A 159 3.13 12.58 -10.33
C LYS A 159 4.61 12.47 -10.71
N GLU A 160 5.47 13.20 -9.99
CA GLU A 160 6.91 13.16 -10.22
C GLU A 160 7.52 11.81 -9.80
N PHE A 161 7.02 11.26 -8.69
CA PHE A 161 7.38 9.94 -8.20
C PHE A 161 7.08 8.84 -9.23
N LEU A 162 5.84 8.77 -9.73
CA LEU A 162 5.44 7.77 -10.73
C LEU A 162 6.23 7.92 -12.03
N LYS A 163 6.43 9.15 -12.50
CA LYS A 163 7.23 9.44 -13.68
C LYS A 163 8.66 8.90 -13.53
N GLN A 164 9.36 9.28 -12.46
CA GLN A 164 10.74 8.83 -12.25
C GLN A 164 10.84 7.32 -12.09
N LEU A 165 9.90 6.68 -11.37
CA LEU A 165 9.88 5.23 -11.25
C LEU A 165 9.70 4.53 -12.60
N SER A 166 8.84 5.06 -13.47
CA SER A 166 8.58 4.47 -14.79
C SER A 166 9.81 4.41 -15.71
N GLU A 167 10.83 5.22 -15.43
CA GLU A 167 12.08 5.24 -16.21
C GLU A 167 12.95 4.01 -15.97
N PHE A 168 12.81 3.34 -14.81
CA PHE A 168 13.68 2.22 -14.43
C PHE A 168 12.95 0.99 -13.86
N ALA A 169 11.63 1.04 -13.68
CA ALA A 169 10.84 -0.06 -13.15
C ALA A 169 9.54 -0.31 -13.94
N ASP A 170 9.06 -1.55 -13.92
CA ASP A 170 7.67 -1.87 -14.22
C ASP A 170 6.81 -1.58 -13.00
N LEU A 171 5.74 -0.81 -13.18
CA LEU A 171 4.87 -0.40 -12.08
C LEU A 171 3.59 -1.22 -12.07
N VAL A 172 3.29 -1.82 -10.91
CA VAL A 172 2.07 -2.56 -10.65
C VAL A 172 1.30 -1.87 -9.54
N LEU A 173 0.05 -1.50 -9.79
CA LEU A 173 -0.84 -1.10 -8.72
C LEU A 173 -1.41 -2.37 -8.08
N PHE A 174 -1.33 -2.51 -6.76
CA PHE A 174 -2.01 -3.57 -6.04
C PHE A 174 -2.68 -2.98 -4.80
N THR A 175 -4.00 -2.81 -4.82
CA THR A 175 -4.78 -2.23 -3.73
C THR A 175 -5.78 -3.23 -3.15
N ALA A 176 -6.00 -3.16 -1.85
CA ALA A 176 -7.13 -3.83 -1.18
C ALA A 176 -8.45 -3.04 -1.37
N GLY A 177 -8.47 -1.95 -2.12
CA GLY A 177 -9.66 -1.20 -2.51
C GLY A 177 -10.53 -1.96 -3.52
N LEU A 178 -11.85 -1.77 -3.44
CA LEU A 178 -12.78 -2.29 -4.44
C LEU A 178 -12.58 -1.57 -5.77
N GLU A 179 -12.68 -2.32 -6.86
CA GLU A 179 -12.45 -1.81 -8.21
C GLU A 179 -13.35 -0.63 -8.59
N GLY A 180 -14.63 -0.64 -8.18
CA GLY A 180 -15.57 0.44 -8.46
C GLY A 180 -15.17 1.80 -7.87
N TYR A 181 -14.33 1.80 -6.83
CA TYR A 181 -13.73 3.02 -6.25
C TYR A 181 -12.34 3.26 -6.83
N ALA A 182 -11.47 2.25 -6.79
CA ALA A 182 -10.07 2.42 -7.08
C ALA A 182 -9.78 2.67 -8.56
N ARG A 183 -10.52 2.04 -9.48
CA ARG A 183 -10.31 2.22 -10.92
C ARG A 183 -10.47 3.68 -11.37
N PRO A 184 -11.62 4.34 -11.16
CA PRO A 184 -11.79 5.72 -11.61
C PRO A 184 -10.92 6.72 -10.84
N LEU A 185 -10.45 6.37 -9.64
CA LEU A 185 -9.43 7.15 -8.93
C LEU A 185 -8.08 7.07 -9.66
N VAL A 186 -7.63 5.86 -9.96
CA VAL A 186 -6.34 5.61 -10.63
C VAL A 186 -6.32 6.24 -12.02
N ASP A 187 -7.43 6.19 -12.76
CA ASP A 187 -7.58 6.85 -14.06
C ASP A 187 -7.32 8.37 -14.00
N LYS A 188 -7.52 9.01 -12.84
CA LYS A 188 -7.24 10.45 -12.65
C LYS A 188 -5.78 10.72 -12.30
N ILE A 189 -5.14 9.88 -11.48
CA ILE A 189 -3.75 10.10 -11.03
C ILE A 189 -2.70 9.55 -12.00
N ASP A 190 -3.07 8.59 -12.84
CA ASP A 190 -2.19 7.90 -13.79
C ASP A 190 -2.62 8.14 -15.25
N MET A 191 -2.68 9.41 -15.66
CA MET A 191 -3.10 9.79 -17.02
C MET A 191 -2.12 9.31 -18.11
N GLU A 192 -0.85 9.12 -17.76
CA GLU A 192 0.20 8.66 -18.68
C GLU A 192 0.28 7.13 -18.79
N ASN A 193 -0.58 6.39 -18.05
CA ASN A 193 -0.61 4.93 -18.00
C ASN A 193 0.74 4.30 -17.61
N TRP A 194 1.37 4.83 -16.55
CA TRP A 194 2.61 4.29 -16.00
C TRP A 194 2.43 2.91 -15.36
N PHE A 195 1.24 2.61 -14.82
CA PHE A 195 0.94 1.28 -14.29
C PHE A 195 0.68 0.27 -15.42
N SER A 196 1.55 -0.73 -15.55
CA SER A 196 1.40 -1.82 -16.54
C SER A 196 0.34 -2.84 -16.14
N MET A 197 0.06 -2.94 -14.83
CA MET A 197 -0.95 -3.84 -14.28
C MET A 197 -1.64 -3.21 -13.06
N ARG A 198 -2.95 -3.46 -12.93
CA ARG A 198 -3.77 -2.96 -11.82
C ARG A 198 -4.53 -4.12 -11.17
N LEU A 199 -4.20 -4.42 -9.92
CA LEU A 199 -4.79 -5.47 -9.09
C LEU A 199 -5.61 -4.82 -7.98
N TYR A 200 -6.88 -5.22 -7.88
CA TYR A 200 -7.83 -4.68 -6.90
C TYR A 200 -8.15 -5.73 -5.82
N ARG A 201 -9.07 -5.42 -4.90
CA ARG A 201 -9.48 -6.31 -3.80
C ARG A 201 -9.72 -7.78 -4.21
N PRO A 202 -10.39 -8.11 -5.33
CA PRO A 202 -10.60 -9.52 -5.72
C PRO A 202 -9.31 -10.32 -5.98
N SER A 203 -8.19 -9.64 -6.25
CA SER A 203 -6.87 -10.26 -6.42
C SER A 203 -6.15 -10.51 -5.09
N THR A 204 -6.65 -9.97 -3.98
CA THR A 204 -6.12 -10.27 -2.65
C THR A 204 -6.59 -11.64 -2.16
N ILE A 205 -5.86 -12.24 -1.23
CA ILE A 205 -6.20 -13.52 -0.63
C ILE A 205 -6.49 -13.37 0.87
N SER A 206 -7.21 -14.33 1.42
CA SER A 206 -7.37 -14.48 2.87
C SER A 206 -6.46 -15.59 3.39
N THR A 207 -5.71 -15.28 4.43
CA THR A 207 -4.91 -16.23 5.22
C THR A 207 -5.62 -16.51 6.54
N GLU A 208 -5.11 -17.46 7.33
CA GLU A 208 -5.60 -17.67 8.69
C GLU A 208 -5.35 -16.47 9.63
N TYR A 209 -4.40 -15.59 9.28
CA TYR A 209 -3.99 -14.47 10.12
C TYR A 209 -4.65 -13.15 9.73
N ARG A 210 -4.81 -12.92 8.43
CA ARG A 210 -5.23 -11.63 7.85
C ARG A 210 -6.00 -11.86 6.56
N GLU A 211 -7.02 -11.03 6.37
CA GLU A 211 -7.68 -10.85 5.08
C GLU A 211 -6.91 -9.82 4.24
N HIS A 212 -7.21 -9.80 2.94
CA HIS A 212 -6.67 -8.83 1.99
C HIS A 212 -5.14 -8.82 1.88
N VAL A 213 -4.52 -9.99 2.01
CA VAL A 213 -3.08 -10.16 1.78
C VAL A 213 -2.81 -10.15 0.28
N LYS A 214 -1.75 -9.45 -0.13
CA LYS A 214 -1.30 -9.26 -1.51
C LYS A 214 -0.19 -10.25 -1.81
N ASP A 215 -0.57 -11.41 -2.33
CA ASP A 215 0.38 -12.47 -2.68
C ASP A 215 1.15 -12.10 -3.95
N LEU A 216 2.45 -11.81 -3.82
CA LEU A 216 3.30 -11.39 -4.95
C LEU A 216 3.57 -12.52 -5.96
N SER A 217 3.29 -13.78 -5.61
CA SER A 217 3.46 -14.91 -6.54
C SER A 217 2.54 -14.84 -7.77
N CYS A 218 1.45 -14.06 -7.70
CA CYS A 218 0.59 -13.80 -8.86
C CYS A 218 1.22 -12.85 -9.90
N ILE A 219 2.31 -12.16 -9.54
CA ILE A 219 3.00 -11.18 -10.39
C ILE A 219 4.23 -11.81 -11.05
N SER A 220 5.03 -12.55 -10.29
CA SER A 220 6.25 -13.20 -10.78
C SER A 220 6.55 -14.48 -10.01
N ASN A 221 7.12 -15.47 -10.70
CA ASN A 221 7.65 -16.69 -10.07
C ASN A 221 8.99 -16.44 -9.36
N ASP A 222 9.78 -15.47 -9.84
CA ASP A 222 11.02 -15.04 -9.21
C ASP A 222 10.82 -13.64 -8.60
N LEU A 223 11.00 -13.56 -7.28
CA LEU A 223 10.79 -12.36 -6.49
C LEU A 223 12.09 -11.60 -6.17
N CYS A 224 13.26 -12.05 -6.68
CA CYS A 224 14.53 -11.35 -6.48
C CYS A 224 14.47 -9.88 -6.93
N ARG A 225 13.63 -9.58 -7.93
CA ARG A 225 13.52 -8.27 -8.58
C ARG A 225 12.15 -7.62 -8.38
N VAL A 226 11.39 -8.04 -7.37
CA VAL A 226 10.03 -7.54 -7.07
C VAL A 226 10.01 -6.93 -5.68
N VAL A 227 9.45 -5.72 -5.54
CA VAL A 227 9.21 -5.08 -4.24
C VAL A 227 7.79 -4.59 -4.13
N ILE A 228 7.27 -4.50 -2.90
CA ILE A 228 5.97 -3.90 -2.61
C ILE A 228 6.12 -2.77 -1.60
N VAL A 229 5.55 -1.60 -1.90
CA VAL A 229 5.43 -0.47 -0.97
C VAL A 229 4.00 -0.39 -0.47
N ASP A 230 3.84 -0.49 0.84
CA ASP A 230 2.52 -0.52 1.48
C ASP A 230 2.60 0.07 2.90
N ASN A 231 1.60 0.86 3.27
CA ASN A 231 1.52 1.44 4.61
C ASN A 231 1.06 0.41 5.66
N ASN A 232 0.43 -0.68 5.23
CA ASN A 232 0.03 -1.79 6.08
C ASN A 232 0.97 -2.99 5.85
N PRO A 233 1.88 -3.29 6.79
CA PRO A 233 2.78 -4.43 6.68
C PRO A 233 2.07 -5.76 6.39
N PHE A 234 0.88 -5.97 6.96
CA PHE A 234 0.14 -7.22 6.76
C PHE A 234 -0.27 -7.48 5.30
N SER A 235 -0.31 -6.45 4.46
CA SER A 235 -0.55 -6.58 3.03
C SER A 235 0.49 -7.48 2.36
N PHE A 236 1.75 -7.47 2.80
CA PHE A 236 2.83 -8.29 2.24
C PHE A 236 3.30 -9.41 3.18
N LEU A 237 2.39 -9.89 4.05
CA LEU A 237 2.68 -10.91 5.06
C LEU A 237 3.31 -12.19 4.51
N LEU A 238 2.95 -12.62 3.30
CA LEU A 238 3.50 -13.83 2.68
C LEU A 238 4.95 -13.66 2.17
N GLN A 239 5.36 -12.43 1.85
CA GLN A 239 6.67 -12.10 1.30
C GLN A 239 7.33 -10.95 2.09
N PRO A 240 7.62 -11.15 3.39
CA PRO A 240 8.13 -10.08 4.25
C PRO A 240 9.47 -9.51 3.79
N LEU A 241 10.27 -10.30 3.07
CA LEU A 241 11.57 -9.89 2.51
C LEU A 241 11.46 -8.99 1.28
N ASN A 242 10.26 -8.81 0.73
CA ASN A 242 10.01 -7.97 -0.45
C ASN A 242 9.25 -6.67 -0.09
N GLY A 243 8.89 -6.50 1.18
CA GLY A 243 8.07 -5.39 1.65
C GLY A 243 8.88 -4.17 2.08
N ILE A 244 8.43 -3.00 1.64
CA ILE A 244 8.89 -1.67 2.09
C ILE A 244 7.71 -1.06 2.87
N PRO A 245 7.73 -1.10 4.21
CA PRO A 245 6.72 -0.42 5.00
C PRO A 245 6.86 1.10 4.84
N CYS A 246 5.75 1.78 4.57
CA CYS A 246 5.70 3.23 4.52
C CYS A 246 4.79 3.81 5.60
N VAL A 247 4.90 5.11 5.87
CA VAL A 247 3.98 5.82 6.77
C VAL A 247 2.71 6.17 6.00
N SER A 248 1.56 5.91 6.63
CA SER A 248 0.26 6.35 6.13
C SER A 248 0.24 7.85 5.85
N PHE A 249 -0.11 8.21 4.63
CA PHE A 249 -0.36 9.58 4.23
C PHE A 249 -1.75 10.05 4.67
N SER A 250 -1.83 11.31 5.10
CA SER A 250 -3.10 11.97 5.36
C SER A 250 -3.05 13.44 4.97
N ALA A 251 -4.20 14.01 4.60
CA ALA A 251 -4.32 15.41 4.22
C ALA A 251 -3.98 16.40 5.35
N GLY A 252 -3.92 15.93 6.61
CA GLY A 252 -3.43 16.71 7.75
C GLY A 252 -1.91 16.88 7.78
N HIS A 253 -1.17 16.19 6.91
CA HIS A 253 0.28 16.30 6.77
C HIS A 253 0.66 16.72 5.34
N PRO A 254 0.33 17.96 4.92
CA PRO A 254 0.50 18.37 3.53
C PRO A 254 1.96 18.58 3.10
N HIS A 255 2.90 18.60 4.06
CA HIS A 255 4.34 18.67 3.80
C HIS A 255 5.02 17.30 3.90
N ASP A 256 4.28 16.19 3.75
CA ASP A 256 4.87 14.86 3.60
C ASP A 256 5.84 14.85 2.41
N THR A 257 7.04 14.33 2.61
CA THR A 257 8.06 14.22 1.55
C THR A 257 8.46 12.77 1.26
N GLN A 258 7.71 11.81 1.82
CA GLN A 258 8.18 10.44 1.91
C GLN A 258 8.36 9.75 0.55
N LEU A 259 7.50 10.05 -0.44
CA LEU A 259 7.62 9.48 -1.77
C LEU A 259 8.98 9.85 -2.41
N LEU A 260 9.33 11.14 -2.40
CA LEU A 260 10.51 11.65 -3.11
C LEU A 260 11.79 11.52 -2.30
N ASP A 261 11.74 11.73 -0.98
CA ASP A 261 12.94 11.80 -0.15
C ASP A 261 13.35 10.43 0.42
N VAL A 262 12.40 9.49 0.55
CA VAL A 262 12.63 8.22 1.24
C VAL A 262 12.41 7.02 0.34
N ILE A 263 11.23 6.92 -0.29
CA ILE A 263 10.85 5.74 -1.06
C ILE A 263 11.58 5.72 -2.41
N LEU A 264 11.58 6.82 -3.15
CA LEU A 264 12.21 6.91 -4.47
C LEU A 264 13.73 6.61 -4.44
N PRO A 265 14.54 7.18 -3.54
CA PRO A 265 15.98 6.88 -3.50
C PRO A 265 16.24 5.42 -3.12
N LEU A 266 15.43 4.85 -2.22
CA LEU A 266 15.51 3.44 -1.87
C LEU A 266 15.19 2.54 -3.07
N LEU A 267 14.10 2.81 -3.79
CA LEU A 267 13.72 2.06 -4.99
C LEU A 267 14.79 2.17 -6.09
N LYS A 268 15.41 3.34 -6.25
CA LYS A 268 16.52 3.53 -7.19
C LYS A 268 17.72 2.66 -6.82
N HIS A 269 18.13 2.66 -5.55
CA HIS A 269 19.20 1.78 -5.06
C HIS A 269 18.87 0.29 -5.25
N LEU A 270 17.63 -0.13 -4.98
CA LEU A 270 17.19 -1.52 -5.16
C LEU A 270 17.16 -1.93 -6.63
N SER A 271 16.90 -0.99 -7.55
CA SER A 271 16.92 -1.26 -8.99
C SER A 271 18.28 -1.72 -9.53
N GLU A 272 19.36 -1.39 -8.80
CA GLU A 272 20.74 -1.78 -9.12
C GLU A 272 21.11 -3.17 -8.56
N GLN A 273 20.28 -3.74 -7.68
CA GLN A 273 20.56 -5.02 -7.03
C GLN A 273 20.04 -6.21 -7.83
N LYS A 274 20.79 -7.32 -7.86
CA LYS A 274 20.32 -8.58 -8.47
C LYS A 274 19.19 -9.21 -7.66
N ASP A 275 19.26 -9.10 -6.34
CA ASP A 275 18.26 -9.55 -5.38
C ASP A 275 18.02 -8.45 -4.34
N VAL A 276 16.78 -8.00 -4.22
CA VAL A 276 16.37 -6.94 -3.30
C VAL A 276 16.24 -7.43 -1.85
N ARG A 277 16.01 -8.72 -1.64
CA ARG A 277 15.63 -9.30 -0.36
C ARG A 277 16.70 -9.13 0.73
N PRO A 278 18.01 -9.32 0.46
CA PRO A 278 19.04 -9.07 1.47
C PRO A 278 19.09 -7.61 1.92
N VAL A 279 18.98 -6.66 0.99
CA VAL A 279 18.99 -5.22 1.32
C VAL A 279 17.77 -4.84 2.15
N LEU A 280 16.59 -5.34 1.79
CA LEU A 280 15.35 -5.10 2.53
C LEU A 280 15.36 -5.76 3.91
N TYR A 281 15.92 -6.96 4.03
CA TYR A 281 16.10 -7.64 5.31
C TYR A 281 16.95 -6.80 6.27
N GLU A 282 18.14 -6.37 5.84
CA GLU A 282 19.03 -5.54 6.67
C GLU A 282 18.40 -4.19 7.03
N LYS A 283 17.55 -3.63 6.15
CA LYS A 283 16.94 -2.32 6.39
C LYS A 283 15.75 -2.38 7.35
N PHE A 284 14.92 -3.41 7.27
CA PHE A 284 13.61 -3.43 7.93
C PHE A 284 13.40 -4.57 8.93
N HIS A 285 14.13 -5.69 8.82
CA HIS A 285 13.94 -6.87 9.67
C HIS A 285 12.45 -7.28 9.77
N MET A 286 11.74 -7.26 8.63
CA MET A 286 10.31 -7.57 8.57
C MET A 286 9.97 -8.98 9.08
N PRO A 287 10.76 -10.04 8.78
CA PRO A 287 10.58 -11.35 9.39
C PRO A 287 10.44 -11.30 10.92
N GLU A 288 11.37 -10.64 11.60
CA GLU A 288 11.39 -10.49 13.06
C GLU A 288 10.24 -9.61 13.54
N TRP A 289 9.90 -8.57 12.78
CA TRP A 289 8.74 -7.73 13.06
C TRP A 289 7.44 -8.57 13.08
N PHE A 290 7.24 -9.43 12.08
CA PHE A 290 6.08 -10.33 12.01
C PHE A 290 6.05 -11.37 13.13
N GLN A 291 7.19 -11.95 13.47
CA GLN A 291 7.30 -12.86 14.63
C GLN A 291 6.86 -12.16 15.92
N LYS A 292 7.26 -10.90 16.13
CA LYS A 292 6.82 -10.09 17.29
C LYS A 292 5.31 -9.80 17.25
N GLN A 293 4.68 -9.81 16.08
CA GLN A 293 3.23 -9.72 15.92
C GLN A 293 2.50 -11.08 16.03
N GLY A 294 3.21 -12.17 16.35
CA GLY A 294 2.63 -13.51 16.49
C GLY A 294 2.43 -14.27 15.19
N ILE A 295 3.11 -13.88 14.10
CA ILE A 295 3.05 -14.55 12.81
C ILE A 295 4.26 -15.49 12.66
N PRO A 296 4.06 -16.81 12.47
CA PRO A 296 5.16 -17.78 12.38
C PRO A 296 5.85 -17.74 11.02
N THR A 297 7.13 -18.15 10.96
CA THR A 297 7.92 -18.19 9.71
C THR A 297 7.39 -19.17 8.68
N SER A 298 6.67 -20.21 9.12
CA SER A 298 6.09 -21.23 8.24
C SER A 298 5.01 -20.71 7.30
N CYS A 299 4.50 -19.49 7.53
CA CYS A 299 3.49 -18.88 6.67
C CYS A 299 4.07 -18.19 5.43
N TRP A 300 5.39 -18.02 5.35
CA TRP A 300 6.03 -17.30 4.24
C TRP A 300 6.28 -18.23 3.06
N THR A 301 5.97 -17.75 1.85
CA THR A 301 6.25 -18.51 0.63
C THR A 301 7.76 -18.50 0.38
N SER A 302 8.36 -19.68 0.29
CA SER A 302 9.77 -19.83 -0.10
C SER A 302 9.86 -19.68 -1.62
N SER A 303 10.21 -18.50 -2.12
CA SER A 303 10.47 -18.24 -3.54
C SER A 303 11.54 -17.18 -3.66
#